data_AF-Q0CDH7-F1
#
_entry.id   AF-Q0CDH7-F1
#
_cell.length_a   1.000
_cell.length_b   1.000
_cell.length_c   1.000
_cell.angle_alpha   90.00
_cell.angle_beta   90.00
_cell.angle_gamma   90.00
#
_symmetry.space_group_name_H-M   'P 1'
#
loop_
_entity.id
_entity.type
_entity.pdbx_description
1 polymer ?
#
loop_
_entity_poly.entity_id
_entity_poly.type
_entity_poly.pdbx_seq_one_letter_code
_entity_poly.pdbx_strand_id
1 'polypeptide(L)'
;MTIENDSVAGATIELLEARLRRLTYLLTGDANWTGAPTAPAKPASLDDSVSRRLLRLERDLEKLSRTIPAVRDVVQLHDRFPDLFRPTPPQAIPENLTTQNLASMVLSYASAFPETASRLTSLNDLPIPDAQTSAALIELQPRMDRLAQTQDEQAQAIAELRVRTARVLQRWYEVSLVSAGECWAEWEGRLEDVEREVKREEVVRERRAKEV
;
A
#
# COMPACT_ATOMS: atom_id res chain seq x y z
N MET A 1 61.58 -38.92 3.17
CA MET A 1 61.81 -37.63 2.48
C MET A 1 61.11 -37.49 1.13
N THR A 2 61.24 -38.39 0.14
CA THR A 2 60.48 -38.24 -1.13
C THR A 2 59.00 -38.59 -1.00
N ILE A 3 58.67 -39.66 -0.26
CA ILE A 3 57.29 -40.14 -0.04
C ILE A 3 56.45 -39.15 0.78
N GLU A 4 57.07 -38.42 1.71
CA GLU A 4 56.41 -37.39 2.52
C GLU A 4 56.07 -36.15 1.69
N ASN A 5 56.96 -35.77 0.77
CA ASN A 5 56.71 -34.65 -0.14
C ASN A 5 55.59 -34.97 -1.14
N ASP A 6 55.51 -36.20 -1.63
CA ASP A 6 54.42 -36.65 -2.52
C ASP A 6 53.06 -36.70 -1.79
N SER A 7 53.05 -37.08 -0.50
CA SER A 7 51.86 -37.04 0.35
C SER A 7 51.36 -35.61 0.62
N VAL A 8 52.27 -34.68 0.93
CA VAL A 8 51.93 -33.27 1.13
C VAL A 8 51.47 -32.63 -0.18
N ALA A 9 52.12 -32.94 -1.29
CA ALA A 9 51.70 -32.48 -2.62
C ALA A 9 50.27 -32.97 -2.95
N GLY A 10 49.98 -34.26 -2.71
CA GLY A 10 48.64 -34.82 -2.88
C GLY A 10 47.57 -34.09 -2.03
N ALA A 11 47.84 -33.90 -0.74
CA ALA A 11 46.92 -33.19 0.16
C ALA A 11 46.67 -31.73 -0.27
N THR A 12 47.69 -31.03 -0.77
CA THR A 12 47.50 -29.66 -1.28
C THR A 12 46.69 -29.62 -2.58
N ILE A 13 46.85 -30.60 -3.46
CA ILE A 13 46.08 -30.70 -4.71
C ILE A 13 44.61 -30.99 -4.40
N GLU A 14 44.33 -31.91 -3.47
CA GLU A 14 42.96 -32.20 -3.02
C GLU A 14 42.29 -30.98 -2.39
N LEU A 15 43.02 -30.21 -1.58
CA LEU A 15 42.52 -28.96 -1.01
C LEU A 15 42.22 -27.90 -2.09
N LEU A 16 43.12 -27.76 -3.06
CA LEU A 16 42.93 -26.85 -4.19
C LEU A 16 41.75 -27.26 -5.05
N GLU A 17 41.57 -28.57 -5.28
CA GLU A 17 40.45 -29.10 -6.04
C GLU A 17 39.13 -28.89 -5.29
N ALA A 18 39.08 -29.16 -3.98
CA ALA A 18 37.90 -28.90 -3.15
C ALA A 18 37.53 -27.40 -3.17
N ARG A 19 38.53 -26.52 -3.09
CA ARG A 19 38.33 -25.07 -3.17
C ARG A 19 37.87 -24.63 -4.56
N LEU A 20 38.42 -25.20 -5.62
CA LEU A 20 38.04 -24.92 -7.00
C LEU A 20 36.61 -25.37 -7.25
N ARG A 21 36.23 -26.58 -6.81
CA ARG A 21 34.85 -27.07 -6.85
C ARG A 21 33.90 -26.12 -6.12
N ARG A 22 34.26 -25.66 -4.91
CA ARG A 22 33.44 -24.68 -4.17
C ARG A 22 33.29 -23.36 -4.92
N LEU A 23 34.35 -22.84 -5.52
CA LEU A 23 34.29 -21.62 -6.34
C LEU A 23 33.43 -21.83 -7.59
N THR A 24 33.53 -22.98 -8.24
CA THR A 24 32.69 -23.34 -9.38
C THR A 24 31.22 -23.40 -8.98
N TYR A 25 30.89 -24.04 -7.86
CA TYR A 25 29.53 -24.10 -7.33
C TYR A 25 28.98 -22.70 -7.03
N LEU A 26 29.77 -21.82 -6.43
CA LEU A 26 29.36 -20.44 -6.16
C LEU A 26 29.10 -19.64 -7.45
N LEU A 27 29.78 -19.99 -8.53
CA LEU A 27 29.66 -19.30 -9.80
C LEU A 27 28.49 -19.79 -10.65
N THR A 28 28.27 -21.11 -10.72
CA THR A 28 27.23 -21.73 -11.56
C THR A 28 25.92 -21.94 -10.80
N GLY A 29 25.97 -22.13 -9.47
CA GLY A 29 24.80 -22.43 -8.63
C GLY A 29 24.24 -23.84 -8.81
N ASP A 30 24.72 -24.58 -9.80
CA ASP A 30 24.26 -25.91 -10.17
C ASP A 30 25.27 -26.99 -9.78
N ALA A 31 24.75 -28.06 -9.18
CA ALA A 31 25.48 -29.29 -8.91
C ALA A 31 24.80 -30.46 -9.62
N ASN A 32 25.61 -31.35 -10.21
CA ASN A 32 25.11 -32.62 -10.73
C ASN A 32 24.62 -33.50 -9.57
N TRP A 33 23.83 -34.54 -9.88
CA TRP A 33 23.27 -35.48 -8.89
C TRP A 33 24.33 -36.13 -7.96
N THR A 34 25.59 -36.15 -8.37
CA THR A 34 26.74 -36.65 -7.60
C THR A 34 27.35 -35.63 -6.63
N GLY A 35 26.78 -34.42 -6.53
CA GLY A 35 27.30 -33.32 -5.70
C GLY A 35 28.54 -32.63 -6.27
N ALA A 36 29.02 -33.05 -7.44
CA ALA A 36 30.09 -32.37 -8.17
C ALA A 36 29.50 -31.15 -8.92
N PRO A 37 30.07 -29.95 -8.75
CA PRO A 37 29.58 -28.75 -9.43
C PRO A 37 29.83 -28.85 -10.92
N THR A 38 28.83 -28.47 -11.71
CA THR A 38 28.91 -28.51 -13.17
C THR A 38 29.96 -27.51 -13.64
N ALA A 39 30.92 -27.97 -14.43
CA ALA A 39 31.95 -27.09 -14.98
C ALA A 39 31.28 -25.96 -15.78
N PRO A 40 31.71 -24.70 -15.59
CA PRO A 40 31.08 -23.58 -16.28
C PRO A 40 31.32 -23.75 -17.78
N ALA A 41 30.26 -23.62 -18.57
CA ALA A 41 30.39 -23.63 -20.03
C ALA A 41 31.33 -22.48 -20.44
N LYS A 42 32.25 -22.77 -21.37
CA LYS A 42 33.12 -21.72 -21.93
C LYS A 42 32.21 -20.65 -22.55
N PRO A 43 32.33 -19.37 -22.15
CA PRO A 43 31.45 -18.33 -22.66
C PRO A 43 31.61 -18.24 -24.18
N ALA A 44 30.49 -18.37 -24.90
CA ALA A 44 30.47 -18.33 -26.37
C ALA A 44 30.77 -16.92 -26.90
N SER A 45 30.51 -15.91 -26.09
CA SER A 45 30.80 -14.50 -26.36
C SER A 45 31.34 -13.81 -25.11
N LEU A 46 32.09 -12.72 -25.30
CA LEU A 46 32.53 -11.83 -24.22
C LEU A 46 31.35 -11.29 -23.39
N ASP A 47 30.16 -11.21 -23.97
CA ASP A 47 28.91 -10.80 -23.30
C ASP A 47 28.43 -11.76 -22.21
N ASP A 48 28.77 -13.05 -22.30
CA ASP A 48 28.46 -14.05 -21.27
C ASP A 48 29.46 -14.06 -20.10
N SER A 49 30.49 -13.21 -20.16
CA SER A 49 31.44 -13.09 -19.06
C SER A 49 30.76 -12.61 -17.79
N VAL A 50 31.23 -13.15 -16.65
CA VAL A 50 30.72 -12.84 -15.32
C VAL A 50 30.82 -11.34 -15.02
N SER A 51 31.89 -10.69 -15.48
CA SER A 51 32.09 -9.25 -15.32
C SER A 51 31.03 -8.43 -16.06
N ARG A 52 30.66 -8.79 -17.30
CA ARG A 52 29.59 -8.09 -18.03
C ARG A 52 28.21 -8.34 -17.45
N ARG A 53 27.95 -9.55 -16.93
CA ARG A 53 26.71 -9.86 -16.21
C ARG A 53 26.58 -9.03 -14.93
N LEU A 54 27.66 -8.88 -14.16
CA LEU A 54 27.69 -8.02 -12.97
C LEU A 54 27.48 -6.55 -13.32
N LEU A 55 28.17 -6.02 -14.34
CA LEU A 55 27.98 -4.65 -14.82
C LEU A 55 26.55 -4.38 -15.30
N ARG A 56 25.90 -5.37 -15.92
CA ARG A 56 24.49 -5.28 -16.31
C ARG A 56 23.57 -5.20 -15.09
N LEU A 57 23.79 -6.07 -14.09
CA LEU A 57 23.02 -6.06 -12.85
C LEU A 57 23.20 -4.74 -12.08
N GLU A 58 24.42 -4.21 -12.03
CA GLU A 58 24.72 -2.91 -11.42
C GLU A 58 23.95 -1.78 -12.13
N ARG A 59 23.99 -1.76 -13.46
CA ARG A 59 23.25 -0.77 -14.25
C ARG A 59 21.74 -0.89 -14.06
N ASP A 60 21.21 -2.10 -13.98
CA ASP A 60 19.79 -2.33 -13.79
C ASP A 60 19.35 -1.99 -12.35
N LEU A 61 20.21 -2.22 -11.35
CA LEU A 61 20.01 -1.76 -9.97
C LEU A 61 20.05 -0.24 -9.87
N GLU A 62 20.95 0.43 -10.61
CA GLU A 62 21.01 1.90 -10.66
C GLU A 62 19.75 2.50 -11.31
N LYS A 63 19.21 1.86 -12.36
CA LYS A 63 17.90 2.25 -12.92
C LYS A 63 16.77 2.04 -11.89
N LEU A 64 16.83 0.94 -11.14
CA LEU A 64 15.81 0.61 -10.15
C LEU A 64 15.84 1.57 -8.95
N SER A 65 17.01 1.98 -8.49
CA SER A 65 17.17 2.96 -7.39
C SER A 65 16.68 4.37 -7.78
N ARG A 66 16.71 4.71 -9.07
CA ARG A 66 16.12 5.94 -9.61
C ARG A 66 14.59 5.87 -9.63
N THR A 67 14.03 4.70 -9.96
CA THR A 67 12.58 4.50 -10.13
C THR A 67 11.86 4.23 -8.80
N ILE A 68 12.48 3.46 -7.90
CA ILE A 68 11.86 2.98 -6.66
C ILE A 68 12.59 3.58 -5.44
N PRO A 69 11.90 4.36 -4.59
CA PRO A 69 12.51 5.00 -3.43
C PRO A 69 13.03 3.99 -2.39
N ALA A 70 12.32 2.87 -2.17
CA ALA A 70 12.76 1.85 -1.21
C ALA A 70 14.13 1.23 -1.55
N VAL A 71 14.44 1.04 -2.84
CA VAL A 71 15.75 0.50 -3.28
C VAL A 71 16.85 1.52 -3.00
N ARG A 72 16.56 2.81 -3.16
CA ARG A 72 17.49 3.89 -2.81
C ARG A 72 17.78 3.91 -1.31
N ASP A 73 16.75 3.75 -0.49
CA ASP A 73 16.89 3.75 0.96
C ASP A 73 17.74 2.56 1.45
N VAL A 74 17.56 1.37 0.84
CA VAL A 74 18.37 0.19 1.15
C VAL A 74 19.84 0.37 0.73
N VAL A 75 20.10 0.95 -0.44
CA VAL A 75 21.48 1.26 -0.87
C VAL A 75 22.13 2.28 0.07
N GLN A 76 21.41 3.35 0.45
CA GLN A 76 21.91 4.31 1.43
C GLN A 76 22.13 3.69 2.81
N LEU A 77 21.30 2.74 3.21
CA LEU A 77 21.46 2.01 4.46
C LEU A 77 22.71 1.11 4.42
N HIS A 78 22.96 0.45 3.29
CA HIS A 78 24.17 -0.35 3.07
C HIS A 78 25.44 0.51 3.13
N ASP A 79 25.44 1.68 2.47
CA ASP A 79 26.58 2.59 2.45
C ASP A 79 26.84 3.21 3.83
N ARG A 80 25.77 3.53 4.57
CA ARG A 80 25.87 4.18 5.89
C ARG A 80 26.22 3.21 7.00
N PHE A 81 25.81 1.94 6.87
CA PHE A 81 26.04 0.91 7.89
C PHE A 81 26.52 -0.40 7.25
N PRO A 82 27.76 -0.44 6.73
CA PRO A 82 28.34 -1.66 6.15
C PRO A 82 28.44 -2.79 7.20
N ASP A 83 28.52 -2.43 8.48
CA ASP A 83 28.61 -3.35 9.63
C ASP A 83 27.34 -4.17 9.87
N LEU A 84 26.17 -3.72 9.38
CA LEU A 84 24.93 -4.49 9.49
C LEU A 84 24.89 -5.67 8.51
N PHE A 85 25.63 -5.57 7.40
CA PHE A 85 25.57 -6.54 6.29
C PHE A 85 26.84 -7.38 6.18
N ARG A 86 27.95 -6.92 6.75
CA ARG A 86 29.15 -7.72 6.95
C ARG A 86 29.16 -8.18 8.40
N PRO A 87 28.98 -9.48 8.69
CA PRO A 87 29.23 -9.94 10.04
C PRO A 87 30.68 -9.58 10.37
N THR A 88 30.87 -8.69 11.34
CA THR A 88 32.18 -8.45 11.92
C THR A 88 32.78 -9.82 12.25
N PRO A 89 34.01 -10.13 11.78
CA PRO A 89 34.65 -11.37 12.18
C PRO A 89 34.63 -11.42 13.71
N PRO A 90 34.40 -12.58 14.34
CA PRO A 90 34.38 -12.71 15.79
C PRO A 90 35.80 -12.51 16.33
N GLN A 91 36.25 -11.26 16.35
CA GLN A 91 37.49 -10.82 16.97
C GLN A 91 37.12 -10.14 18.26
N ALA A 92 37.41 -10.88 19.35
CA ALA A 92 37.56 -10.48 20.73
C ALA A 92 36.44 -9.62 21.33
N ILE A 93 35.77 -10.20 22.33
CA ILE A 93 35.11 -9.46 23.41
C ILE A 93 36.01 -8.27 23.76
N PRO A 94 35.54 -7.01 23.73
CA PRO A 94 36.40 -5.88 24.00
C PRO A 94 36.99 -6.00 25.41
N GLU A 95 38.30 -6.26 25.49
CA GLU A 95 39.07 -6.38 26.75
C GLU A 95 39.15 -5.04 27.53
N ASN A 96 38.54 -3.98 26.98
CA ASN A 96 38.59 -2.62 27.53
C ASN A 96 37.59 -2.37 28.67
N LEU A 97 36.73 -3.34 28.99
CA LEU A 97 35.76 -3.21 30.08
C LEU A 97 36.25 -3.95 31.32
N THR A 98 36.74 -3.20 32.30
CA THR A 98 37.07 -3.73 33.63
C THR A 98 35.82 -4.38 34.24
N THR A 99 36.01 -5.43 35.06
CA THR A 99 34.92 -6.13 35.76
C THR A 99 34.03 -5.20 36.58
N GLN A 100 34.60 -4.10 37.07
CA GLN A 100 33.90 -3.04 37.78
C GLN A 100 32.94 -2.24 36.87
N ASN A 101 33.35 -1.94 35.63
CA ASN A 101 32.48 -1.26 34.66
C ASN A 101 31.33 -2.18 34.22
N LEU A 102 31.59 -3.47 34.02
CA LEU A 102 30.54 -4.46 33.75
C LEU A 102 29.56 -4.58 34.91
N ALA A 103 30.04 -4.63 36.15
CA ALA A 103 29.18 -4.65 37.34
C ALA A 103 28.33 -3.38 37.43
N SER A 104 28.89 -2.19 37.16
CA SER A 104 28.13 -0.94 37.17
C SER A 104 27.04 -0.88 36.09
N MET A 105 27.32 -1.44 34.91
CA MET A 105 26.37 -1.50 33.81
C MET A 105 25.24 -2.50 34.11
N VAL A 106 25.59 -3.68 34.63
CA VAL A 106 24.58 -4.67 35.08
C VAL A 106 23.74 -4.09 36.21
N LEU A 107 24.33 -3.34 37.16
CA LEU A 107 23.57 -2.66 38.22
C LEU A 107 22.65 -1.58 37.67
N SER A 108 23.09 -0.79 36.68
CA SER A 108 22.25 0.25 36.07
C SER A 108 21.06 -0.33 35.30
N TYR A 109 21.21 -1.54 34.74
CA TYR A 109 20.12 -2.25 34.07
C TYR A 109 19.41 -3.28 34.97
N ALA A 110 19.78 -3.39 36.25
CA ALA A 110 19.29 -4.43 37.14
C ALA A 110 17.77 -4.39 37.33
N SER A 111 17.15 -3.21 37.31
CA SER A 111 15.69 -3.05 37.38
C SER A 111 14.99 -3.30 36.04
N ALA A 112 15.69 -3.10 34.91
CA ALA A 112 15.14 -3.33 33.58
C ALA A 112 15.01 -4.83 33.27
N PHE A 113 15.87 -5.69 33.82
CA PHE A 113 15.78 -7.15 33.63
C PHE A 113 14.48 -7.77 34.19
N PRO A 114 14.06 -7.54 35.45
CA PRO A 114 12.80 -8.06 35.95
C PRO A 114 11.59 -7.38 35.30
N GLU A 115 11.67 -6.09 34.93
CA GLU A 115 10.60 -5.41 34.18
C GLU A 115 10.39 -6.00 32.79
N THR A 116 11.48 -6.24 32.04
CA THR A 116 11.41 -6.85 30.71
C THR A 116 10.99 -8.32 30.78
N ALA A 117 11.45 -9.07 31.77
CA ALA A 117 10.98 -10.44 32.01
C ALA A 117 9.48 -10.46 32.33
N SER A 118 9.00 -9.57 33.20
CA SER A 118 7.57 -9.44 33.51
C SER A 118 6.75 -9.06 32.28
N ARG A 119 7.25 -8.15 31.44
CA ARG A 119 6.61 -7.78 30.17
C ARG A 119 6.59 -8.93 29.18
N LEU A 120 7.67 -9.69 29.04
CA LEU A 120 7.72 -10.86 28.14
C LEU A 120 6.80 -11.98 28.62
N THR A 121 6.74 -12.25 29.93
CA THR A 121 5.78 -13.21 30.50
C THR A 121 4.34 -12.74 30.23
N SER A 122 4.04 -11.47 30.49
CA SER A 122 2.73 -10.89 30.19
C SER A 122 2.38 -10.92 28.70
N LEU A 123 3.37 -10.84 27.80
CA LEU A 123 3.17 -10.91 26.35
C LEU A 123 2.98 -12.35 25.86
N ASN A 124 3.61 -13.31 26.54
CA ASN A 124 3.43 -14.74 26.30
C ASN A 124 2.04 -15.22 26.77
N ASP A 125 1.49 -14.57 27.79
CA ASP A 125 0.12 -14.82 28.27
C ASP A 125 -0.96 -14.21 27.36
N LEU A 126 -0.60 -13.40 26.34
CA LEU A 126 -1.55 -12.96 25.33
C LEU A 126 -1.83 -14.10 24.36
N PRO A 127 -3.07 -14.62 24.27
CA PRO A 127 -3.41 -15.59 23.26
C PRO A 127 -3.26 -14.93 21.88
N ILE A 128 -2.35 -15.47 21.07
CA ILE A 128 -2.33 -15.16 19.64
C ILE A 128 -3.71 -15.56 19.10
N PRO A 129 -4.44 -14.65 18.42
CA PRO A 129 -5.78 -14.95 17.94
C PRO A 129 -5.73 -16.20 17.06
N ASP A 130 -6.72 -17.08 17.24
CA ASP A 130 -6.76 -18.37 16.55
C ASP A 130 -6.64 -18.17 15.02
N ALA A 131 -5.71 -18.90 14.41
CA ALA A 131 -5.44 -18.84 12.98
C ALA A 131 -6.71 -19.11 12.16
N GLN A 132 -7.65 -19.90 12.68
CA GLN A 132 -8.93 -20.15 12.01
C GLN A 132 -9.81 -18.90 11.94
N THR A 133 -9.84 -18.09 13.01
CA THR A 133 -10.62 -16.84 13.01
C THR A 133 -10.04 -15.81 12.05
N SER A 134 -8.71 -15.69 11.98
CA SER A 134 -8.05 -14.79 11.03
C SER A 134 -8.22 -15.27 9.57
N ALA A 135 -8.15 -16.58 9.33
CA ALA A 135 -8.47 -17.16 8.02
C ALA A 135 -9.92 -16.91 7.60
N ALA A 136 -10.88 -17.07 8.52
CA ALA A 136 -12.29 -16.80 8.27
C ALA A 136 -12.55 -15.32 7.91
N LEU A 137 -11.81 -14.38 8.51
CA LEU A 137 -11.88 -12.95 8.13
C LEU A 137 -11.39 -12.72 6.70
N ILE A 138 -10.31 -13.39 6.29
CA ILE A 138 -9.79 -13.30 4.91
C ILE A 138 -10.79 -13.90 3.92
N GLU A 139 -11.48 -14.99 4.28
CA GLU A 139 -12.51 -15.60 3.44
C GLU A 139 -13.75 -14.72 3.25
N LEU A 140 -14.03 -13.79 4.17
CA LEU A 140 -15.14 -12.85 4.06
C LEU A 140 -14.86 -11.67 3.11
N GLN A 141 -13.59 -11.36 2.86
CA GLN A 141 -13.16 -10.27 1.97
C GLN A 141 -13.87 -10.27 0.61
N PRO A 142 -13.91 -11.37 -0.18
CA PRO A 142 -14.58 -11.36 -1.48
C PRO A 142 -16.10 -11.13 -1.39
N ARG A 143 -16.74 -11.46 -0.27
CA ARG A 143 -18.17 -11.17 -0.07
C ARG A 143 -18.38 -9.68 0.19
N MET A 144 -17.50 -9.06 0.98
CA MET A 144 -17.52 -7.61 1.20
C MET A 144 -17.28 -6.84 -0.08
N ASP A 145 -16.32 -7.27 -0.91
CA ASP A 145 -16.02 -6.61 -2.18
C ASP A 145 -17.21 -6.67 -3.15
N ARG A 146 -17.90 -7.81 -3.22
CA ARG A 146 -19.15 -7.94 -4.02
C ARG A 146 -20.25 -7.02 -3.52
N LEU A 147 -20.45 -6.93 -2.20
CA LEU A 147 -21.45 -6.05 -1.61
C LEU A 147 -21.12 -4.58 -1.87
N ALA A 148 -19.85 -4.19 -1.77
CA ALA A 148 -19.39 -2.84 -2.08
C ALA A 148 -19.69 -2.49 -3.55
N GLN A 149 -19.41 -3.39 -4.50
CA GLN A 149 -19.75 -3.18 -5.91
C GLN A 149 -21.26 -2.99 -6.11
N THR A 150 -22.10 -3.82 -5.49
CA THR A 150 -23.56 -3.66 -5.60
C THR A 150 -24.04 -2.35 -4.98
N GLN A 151 -23.39 -1.88 -3.90
CA GLN A 151 -23.71 -0.61 -3.28
C GLN A 151 -23.37 0.57 -4.19
N ASP A 152 -22.23 0.51 -4.88
CA ASP A 152 -21.81 1.54 -5.84
C ASP A 152 -22.77 1.60 -7.03
N GLU A 153 -23.18 0.46 -7.58
CA GLU A 153 -24.17 0.39 -8.66
C GLU A 153 -25.53 0.97 -8.23
N GLN A 154 -26.00 0.63 -7.02
CA GLN A 154 -27.22 1.17 -6.46
C GLN A 154 -27.12 2.69 -6.24
N ALA A 155 -25.99 3.18 -5.74
CA ALA A 155 -25.77 4.60 -5.52
C ALA A 155 -25.82 5.40 -6.84
N GLN A 156 -25.24 4.86 -7.91
CA GLN A 156 -25.31 5.45 -9.25
C GLN A 156 -26.76 5.49 -9.77
N ALA A 157 -27.49 4.38 -9.65
CA ALA A 157 -28.89 4.31 -10.08
C ALA A 157 -29.77 5.31 -9.30
N ILE A 158 -29.58 5.42 -7.98
CA ILE A 158 -30.30 6.37 -7.14
C ILE A 158 -29.95 7.81 -7.53
N ALA A 159 -28.69 8.11 -7.80
CA ALA A 159 -28.26 9.44 -8.23
C ALA A 159 -28.92 9.82 -9.57
N GLU A 160 -28.93 8.91 -10.53
CA GLU A 160 -29.59 9.14 -11.82
C GLU A 160 -31.10 9.35 -11.65
N LEU A 161 -31.77 8.48 -10.89
CA LEU A 161 -33.19 8.62 -10.60
C LEU A 161 -33.49 9.97 -9.94
N ARG A 162 -32.71 10.39 -8.94
CA ARG A 162 -32.87 11.70 -8.29
C ARG A 162 -32.81 12.85 -9.29
N VAL A 163 -31.86 12.82 -10.22
CA VAL A 163 -31.76 13.86 -11.27
C VAL A 163 -32.97 13.84 -12.20
N ARG A 164 -33.43 12.65 -12.62
CA ARG A 164 -34.61 12.52 -13.47
C ARG A 164 -35.87 13.00 -12.77
N THR A 165 -36.07 12.62 -11.50
CA THR A 165 -37.24 13.05 -10.71
C THR A 165 -37.21 14.55 -10.47
N ALA A 166 -36.05 15.13 -10.16
CA ALA A 166 -35.90 16.58 -10.00
C ALA A 166 -36.29 17.34 -11.27
N ARG A 167 -35.86 16.86 -12.45
CA ARG A 167 -36.24 17.47 -13.74
C ARG A 167 -37.75 17.39 -14.02
N VAL A 168 -38.36 16.25 -13.73
CA VAL A 168 -39.82 16.07 -13.91
C VAL A 168 -40.59 16.99 -12.96
N LEU A 169 -40.18 17.05 -11.69
CA LEU A 169 -40.79 17.95 -10.71
C LEU A 169 -40.63 19.41 -11.12
N GLN A 170 -39.42 19.83 -11.53
CA GLN A 170 -39.18 21.17 -12.02
C GLN A 170 -40.12 21.53 -13.17
N ARG A 171 -40.21 20.66 -14.19
CA ARG A 171 -41.11 20.89 -15.32
C ARG A 171 -42.58 20.96 -14.89
N TRP A 172 -42.99 20.12 -13.95
CA TRP A 172 -44.35 20.15 -13.43
C TRP A 172 -44.63 21.45 -12.65
N TYR A 173 -43.69 21.93 -11.84
CA TYR A 173 -43.82 23.21 -11.17
C TYR A 173 -43.94 24.38 -12.16
N GLU A 174 -43.04 24.44 -13.15
CA GLU A 174 -43.03 25.49 -14.17
C GLU A 174 -44.31 25.47 -15.02
N VAL A 175 -44.68 24.31 -15.55
CA VAL A 175 -45.80 24.20 -16.49
C VAL A 175 -47.15 24.14 -15.79
N SER A 176 -47.30 23.39 -14.71
CA SER A 176 -48.62 23.19 -14.10
C SER A 176 -48.91 24.20 -13.01
N LEU A 177 -47.97 24.48 -12.10
CA LEU A 177 -48.26 25.34 -10.96
C LEU A 177 -48.10 26.82 -11.32
N VAL A 178 -46.96 27.20 -11.89
CA VAL A 178 -46.66 28.61 -12.20
C VAL A 178 -47.58 29.11 -13.32
N SER A 179 -47.68 28.39 -14.45
CA SER A 179 -48.55 28.85 -15.55
C SER A 179 -50.04 28.90 -15.17
N ALA A 180 -50.52 27.94 -14.36
CA ALA A 180 -51.89 28.01 -13.87
C ALA A 180 -52.08 29.20 -12.93
N GLY A 181 -51.10 29.48 -12.06
CA GLY A 181 -51.11 30.66 -11.20
C GLY A 181 -51.15 31.98 -12.00
N GLU A 182 -50.36 32.08 -13.07
CA GLU A 182 -50.38 33.24 -13.98
C GLU A 182 -51.74 33.39 -14.67
N CYS A 183 -52.33 32.28 -15.15
CA CYS A 183 -53.67 32.29 -15.76
C CYS A 183 -54.76 32.73 -14.76
N TRP A 184 -54.71 32.21 -13.52
CA TRP A 184 -55.63 32.61 -12.46
C TRP A 184 -55.48 34.10 -12.11
N ALA A 185 -54.25 34.59 -12.00
CA ALA A 185 -53.98 35.99 -11.72
C ALA A 185 -54.46 36.92 -12.86
N GLU A 186 -54.29 36.49 -14.13
CA GLU A 186 -54.83 37.23 -15.27
C GLU A 186 -56.36 37.29 -15.23
N TRP A 187 -57.02 36.16 -14.95
CA TRP A 187 -58.48 36.11 -14.84
C TRP A 187 -59.01 36.94 -13.68
N GLU A 188 -58.34 36.92 -12.53
CA GLU A 188 -58.68 37.77 -11.38
C GLU A 188 -58.53 39.25 -11.74
N GLY A 189 -57.42 39.65 -12.38
CA GLY A 189 -57.22 41.03 -12.83
C GLY A 189 -58.31 41.50 -13.82
N ARG A 190 -58.70 40.65 -14.77
CA ARG A 190 -59.79 40.94 -15.71
C ARG A 190 -61.15 41.04 -15.01
N LEU A 191 -61.40 40.18 -14.02
CA LEU A 191 -62.63 40.22 -13.24
C LEU A 191 -62.71 41.50 -12.41
N GLU A 192 -61.61 41.91 -11.77
CA GLU A 192 -61.53 43.18 -11.04
C GLU A 192 -61.78 44.38 -11.95
N ASP A 193 -61.24 44.39 -13.18
CA ASP A 193 -61.47 45.48 -14.12
C ASP A 193 -62.95 45.59 -14.49
N VAL A 194 -63.61 44.46 -14.77
CA VAL A 194 -65.06 44.42 -15.01
C VAL A 194 -65.85 44.86 -13.77
N GLU A 195 -65.47 44.41 -12.57
CA GLU A 195 -66.11 44.83 -11.32
C GLU A 195 -65.99 46.35 -11.11
N ARG A 196 -64.82 46.93 -11.39
CA ARG A 196 -64.61 48.39 -11.33
C ARG A 196 -65.49 49.13 -12.34
N GLU A 197 -65.65 48.62 -13.56
CA GLU A 197 -66.53 49.22 -14.57
C GLU A 197 -68.00 49.15 -14.16
N VAL A 198 -68.47 48.00 -13.70
CA VAL A 198 -69.83 47.82 -13.18
C VAL A 198 -70.09 48.78 -12.02
N LYS A 199 -69.18 48.85 -11.06
CA LYS A 199 -69.28 49.77 -9.91
C LYS A 199 -69.33 51.24 -10.35
N ARG A 200 -68.57 51.63 -11.38
CA ARG A 200 -68.63 52.99 -11.94
C ARG A 200 -70.00 53.27 -12.57
N GLU A 201 -70.54 52.33 -13.34
CA GLU A 201 -71.89 52.48 -13.92
C GLU A 201 -72.97 52.55 -12.85
N GLU A 202 -72.90 51.71 -11.81
CA GLU A 202 -73.82 51.72 -10.68
C GLU A 202 -73.82 53.07 -9.96
N VAL A 203 -72.65 53.64 -9.68
CA VAL A 203 -72.53 54.98 -9.08
C VAL A 203 -73.15 56.05 -9.99
N VAL A 204 -72.96 55.96 -11.31
CA VAL A 204 -73.60 56.89 -12.27
C VAL A 204 -75.12 56.72 -12.27
N ARG A 205 -75.64 55.49 -12.25
CA ARG A 205 -77.08 55.21 -12.18
C ARG A 205 -77.68 55.70 -10.88
N GLU A 206 -77.03 55.48 -9.74
CA GLU A 206 -77.47 55.99 -8.44
C GLU A 206 -77.51 57.52 -8.40
N ARG A 207 -76.52 58.20 -8.98
CA ARG A 207 -76.51 59.66 -9.08
C ARG A 207 -77.68 60.16 -9.93
N ARG A 208 -77.90 59.56 -11.10
CA ARG A 208 -79.05 59.88 -11.96
C ARG A 208 -80.39 59.62 -11.26
N ALA A 209 -80.50 58.56 -10.46
CA ALA A 209 -81.70 58.25 -9.69
C ALA A 209 -81.93 59.22 -8.50
N LYS A 210 -80.90 59.89 -8.01
CA LYS A 210 -80.99 60.92 -6.96
C LYS A 210 -81.25 62.33 -7.50
N GLU A 211 -81.05 62.54 -8.80
CA GLU A 211 -81.29 63.82 -9.51
C GLU A 211 -82.70 63.93 -10.12
N VAL A 212 -83.49 62.85 -10.08
CA VAL A 212 -84.93 62.79 -10.46
C VAL A 212 -85.79 62.79 -9.21
#